data_AF-A0A450YRI5-F1
#
_entry.id   AF-A0A450YRI5-F1
#
_cell.length_a   1.000
_cell.length_b   1.000
_cell.length_c   1.000
_cell.angle_alpha   90.00
_cell.angle_beta   90.00
_cell.angle_gamma   90.00
#
_symmetry.space_group_name_H-M   'P 1'
#
loop_
_entity.id
_entity.type
_entity.pdbx_description
1 polymer ?
#
loop_
_entity_poly.entity_id
_entity_poly.type
_entity_poly.pdbx_seq_one_letter_code
_entity_poly.pdbx_strand_id
1 'polypeptide(L)'
;MKDKNTIIESLGLERHREGGYFSETYRSTQQVETDRPGGNRSLMTAIYYMLTDDNPILYFHVNLSDAIHFFHGGDPILYLMRIPTNVTADSAHRDRSPALSATGV
;
A
#
# COMPACT_ATOMS: atom_id res chain seq x y z
N MET A 1 -17.66 -0.49 -16.88
CA MET A 1 -17.16 -0.16 -15.54
C MET A 1 -18.11 0.88 -14.94
N LYS A 2 -18.39 0.86 -13.63
CA LYS A 2 -19.16 1.95 -12.99
C LYS A 2 -18.36 3.25 -13.11
N ASP A 3 -19.03 4.39 -13.16
CA ASP A 3 -18.34 5.68 -13.14
C ASP A 3 -17.63 5.92 -11.80
N LYS A 4 -16.63 6.80 -11.80
CA LYS A 4 -15.79 7.13 -10.64
C LYS A 4 -16.60 7.50 -9.40
N ASN A 5 -17.61 8.37 -9.54
CA ASN A 5 -18.34 8.90 -8.40
C ASN A 5 -19.20 7.81 -7.77
N THR A 6 -19.85 6.97 -8.59
CA THR A 6 -20.58 5.80 -8.09
C THR A 6 -19.67 4.85 -7.30
N ILE A 7 -18.42 4.64 -7.73
CA ILE A 7 -17.46 3.80 -6.99
C ILE A 7 -17.11 4.45 -5.65
N ILE A 8 -16.75 5.73 -5.64
CA ILE A 8 -16.43 6.50 -4.43
C ILE A 8 -17.56 6.40 -3.41
N GLU A 9 -18.79 6.67 -3.83
CA GLU A 9 -19.97 6.62 -2.97
C GLU A 9 -20.24 5.21 -2.46
N SER A 10 -20.22 4.21 -3.35
CA SER A 10 -20.58 2.82 -2.97
C SER A 10 -19.58 2.16 -2.03
N LEU A 11 -18.31 2.57 -2.08
CA LEU A 11 -17.24 2.03 -1.23
C LEU A 11 -16.89 2.96 -0.06
N GLY A 12 -17.58 4.10 0.08
CA GLY A 12 -17.31 5.09 1.12
C GLY A 12 -15.87 5.59 1.09
N LEU A 13 -15.36 5.89 -0.12
CA LEU A 13 -13.98 6.36 -0.28
C LEU A 13 -13.86 7.85 0.05
N GLU A 14 -12.79 8.20 0.75
CA GLU A 14 -12.43 9.57 1.08
C GLU A 14 -11.11 9.94 0.42
N ARG A 15 -10.85 11.24 0.21
CA ARG A 15 -9.56 11.69 -0.32
C ARG A 15 -8.45 11.30 0.64
N HIS A 16 -7.44 10.58 0.15
CA HIS A 16 -6.28 10.21 0.95
C HIS A 16 -5.27 11.36 0.97
N ARG A 17 -4.67 11.62 2.14
CA ARG A 17 -3.69 12.72 2.32
C ARG A 17 -2.47 12.58 1.41
N GLU A 18 -2.12 11.34 1.04
CA GLU A 18 -0.98 11.04 0.16
C GLU A 18 -1.39 10.94 -1.31
N GLY A 19 -2.66 11.21 -1.63
CA GLY A 19 -3.21 11.17 -2.99
C GLY A 19 -4.05 9.93 -3.28
N GLY A 20 -4.93 10.05 -4.27
CA GLY A 20 -6.02 9.10 -4.54
C GLY A 20 -7.17 9.17 -3.53
N TYR A 21 -7.99 8.12 -3.54
CA TYR A 21 -9.12 7.90 -2.63
C TYR A 21 -8.93 6.57 -1.89
N PHE A 22 -9.35 6.50 -0.64
CA PHE A 22 -9.22 5.29 0.16
C PHE A 22 -10.37 5.12 1.15
N SER A 23 -10.56 3.89 1.64
CA SER A 23 -11.41 3.61 2.80
C SER A 23 -10.91 2.36 3.52
N GLU A 24 -10.87 2.38 4.85
CA GLU A 24 -10.54 1.19 5.63
C GLU A 24 -11.76 0.29 5.74
N THR A 25 -11.64 -0.94 5.22
CA THR A 25 -12.73 -1.92 5.17
C THR A 25 -12.64 -2.96 6.26
N TYR A 26 -11.44 -3.16 6.82
CA TYR A 26 -11.21 -4.13 7.87
C TYR A 26 -10.06 -3.71 8.78
N ARG A 27 -10.26 -3.97 10.08
CA ARG A 27 -9.23 -3.89 11.11
C ARG A 27 -9.39 -5.08 12.04
N SER A 28 -8.31 -5.86 12.20
CA SER A 28 -8.33 -6.98 13.11
C SER A 28 -8.53 -6.52 14.56
N THR A 29 -9.41 -7.23 15.28
CA THR A 29 -9.57 -7.08 16.73
C THR A 29 -8.42 -7.70 17.51
N GLN A 30 -7.70 -8.65 16.90
CA GLN A 30 -6.45 -9.18 17.46
C GLN A 30 -5.33 -8.16 17.31
N GLN A 31 -4.51 -8.06 18.35
CA GLN A 31 -3.34 -7.19 18.38
C GLN A 31 -2.06 -8.00 18.50
N VAL A 32 -0.97 -7.42 18.00
CA VAL A 32 0.39 -7.91 18.15
C VAL A 32 1.24 -6.86 18.83
N GLU A 33 2.09 -7.30 19.75
CA GLU A 33 3.12 -6.45 20.34
C GLU A 33 4.25 -6.24 19.33
N THR A 34 4.82 -5.04 19.33
CA THR A 34 5.86 -4.61 18.40
C THR A 34 6.80 -3.64 19.10
N ASP A 35 8.07 -3.64 18.71
CA ASP A 35 9.05 -2.67 19.20
C ASP A 35 8.89 -1.25 18.61
N ARG A 36 7.77 -1.00 17.89
CA ARG A 36 7.51 0.26 17.19
C ARG A 36 6.84 1.28 18.12
N PRO A 37 6.90 2.59 17.79
CA PRO A 37 6.21 3.61 18.57
C PRO A 37 4.73 3.27 18.77
N GLY A 38 4.29 3.18 20.03
CA GLY A 38 2.93 2.80 20.40
C GLY A 38 2.74 1.34 20.79
N GLY A 39 3.77 0.49 20.73
CA GLY A 39 3.84 -0.84 21.35
C GLY A 39 2.95 -1.89 20.67
N ASN A 40 1.65 -1.64 20.57
CA ASN A 40 0.69 -2.58 19.99
C ASN A 40 0.16 -2.08 18.65
N ARG A 41 -0.17 -3.05 17.78
CA ARG A 41 -0.80 -2.82 16.49
C ARG A 41 -1.86 -3.89 16.22
N SER A 42 -2.91 -3.54 15.48
CA SER A 42 -3.83 -4.54 14.92
C SER A 42 -3.04 -5.54 14.07
N LEU A 43 -3.38 -6.83 14.15
CA LEU A 43 -2.70 -7.91 13.43
C LEU A 43 -2.67 -7.65 11.91
N MET A 44 -3.74 -7.08 11.36
CA MET A 44 -3.81 -6.62 9.98
C MET A 44 -4.91 -5.55 9.82
N THR A 45 -4.79 -4.77 8.74
CA THR A 45 -5.83 -3.90 8.22
C THR A 45 -5.99 -4.16 6.72
N ALA A 46 -7.14 -3.81 6.16
CA ALA A 46 -7.37 -3.80 4.72
C ALA A 46 -8.06 -2.49 4.33
N ILE A 47 -7.71 -1.98 3.15
CA ILE A 47 -8.29 -0.77 2.59
C ILE A 47 -8.73 -1.04 1.16
N TYR A 48 -9.74 -0.30 0.70
CA TYR A 48 -9.85 0.02 -0.72
C TYR A 48 -8.99 1.24 -1.02
N TYR A 49 -8.37 1.24 -2.20
CA TYR A 49 -7.59 2.35 -2.72
C TYR A 49 -7.86 2.54 -4.21
N MET A 50 -8.01 3.79 -4.67
CA MET A 50 -8.29 4.12 -6.05
C MET A 50 -7.60 5.42 -6.46
N LEU A 51 -6.89 5.38 -7.60
CA LEU A 51 -6.40 6.58 -8.29
C LEU A 51 -7.44 7.02 -9.33
N THR A 52 -7.51 8.32 -9.57
CA THR A 52 -8.48 8.92 -10.49
C THR A 52 -7.84 10.03 -11.31
N ASP A 53 -8.52 10.45 -12.39
CA ASP A 53 -8.11 11.56 -13.24
C ASP A 53 -7.88 12.88 -12.48
N ASP A 54 -8.67 13.15 -11.43
CA ASP A 54 -8.54 14.33 -10.57
C ASP A 54 -7.58 14.14 -9.37
N ASN A 55 -7.12 12.91 -9.13
CA ASN A 55 -6.17 12.60 -8.07
C ASN A 55 -5.28 11.39 -8.46
N PRO A 56 -4.39 11.55 -9.45
CA PRO A 56 -3.77 10.43 -10.17
C PRO A 56 -2.47 9.91 -9.56
N ILE A 57 -1.97 10.56 -8.49
CA ILE A 57 -0.64 10.27 -7.93
C ILE A 57 -0.79 9.91 -6.45
N LEU A 58 -0.18 8.80 -6.06
CA LEU A 58 0.17 8.51 -4.66
C LEU A 58 1.61 9.00 -4.43
N TYR A 59 1.80 9.95 -3.54
CA TYR A 59 3.13 10.42 -3.19
C TYR A 59 3.93 9.33 -2.45
N PHE A 60 5.25 9.43 -2.56
CA PHE A 60 6.15 8.52 -1.86
C PHE A 60 5.89 8.52 -0.36
N HIS A 61 5.67 7.32 0.18
CA HIS A 61 5.56 7.05 1.61
C HIS A 61 6.33 5.77 1.93
N VAL A 62 6.57 5.55 3.22
CA VAL A 62 7.27 4.35 3.72
C VAL A 62 6.34 3.63 4.67
N ASN A 63 6.07 2.36 4.36
CA ASN A 63 5.41 1.46 5.29
C ASN A 63 6.47 0.68 6.08
N LEU A 64 6.28 0.60 7.39
CA LEU A 64 7.14 -0.22 8.26
C LEU A 64 6.75 -1.70 8.22
N SER A 65 5.56 -2.03 7.71
CA SER A 65 5.11 -3.39 7.44
C SER A 65 5.04 -3.62 5.94
N ASP A 66 5.14 -4.88 5.53
CA ASP A 66 4.80 -5.28 4.17
C ASP A 66 3.35 -4.91 3.86
N ALA A 67 3.11 -4.46 2.63
CA ALA A 67 1.79 -4.15 2.11
C ALA A 67 1.49 -5.04 0.91
N ILE A 68 0.32 -5.65 0.90
CA ILE A 68 -0.14 -6.51 -0.19
C ILE A 68 -1.20 -5.75 -0.97
N HIS A 69 -1.02 -5.67 -2.29
CA HIS A 69 -1.95 -5.01 -3.20
C HIS A 69 -2.68 -6.05 -4.03
N PHE A 70 -4.01 -5.91 -4.14
CA PHE A 70 -4.85 -6.73 -5.00
C PHE A 70 -5.47 -5.84 -6.07
N PHE A 71 -5.22 -6.15 -7.34
CA PHE A 71 -5.87 -5.46 -8.44
C PHE A 71 -7.34 -5.89 -8.55
N HIS A 72 -8.24 -4.91 -8.52
CA HIS A 72 -9.69 -5.15 -8.56
C HIS A 72 -10.36 -4.66 -9.86
N GLY A 73 -9.71 -3.76 -10.60
CA GLY A 73 -10.21 -3.25 -11.88
C GLY A 73 -9.78 -1.81 -12.17
N GLY A 74 -10.13 -1.35 -13.37
CA GLY A 74 -9.68 -0.06 -13.90
C GLY A 74 -8.42 -0.18 -14.73
N ASP A 75 -7.73 0.95 -14.86
CA ASP A 75 -6.42 0.99 -15.51
C ASP A 75 -5.34 0.49 -14.52
N PRO A 76 -4.26 -0.14 -15.03
CA PRO A 76 -3.18 -0.63 -14.18
C PRO A 76 -2.49 0.52 -13.43
N ILE A 77 -2.04 0.26 -12.22
CA ILE A 77 -1.27 1.22 -11.42
C ILE A 77 0.23 0.99 -11.65
N LEU A 78 0.94 2.05 -12.01
CA LEU A 78 2.40 2.03 -12.06
C LEU A 78 2.99 2.29 -10.67
N TYR A 79 3.68 1.30 -10.12
CA TYR A 79 4.42 1.43 -8.87
C TYR A 79 5.86 1.87 -9.12
N LEU A 80 6.22 3.05 -8.62
CA LEU A 80 7.61 3.48 -8.49
C LEU A 80 8.10 3.15 -7.08
N MET A 81 8.98 2.15 -6.97
CA MET A 81 9.50 1.69 -5.68
C MET A 81 10.97 2.06 -5.52
N ARG A 82 11.31 2.70 -4.39
CA ARG A 82 12.68 2.87 -3.93
C ARG A 82 12.96 1.87 -2.82
N ILE A 83 13.74 0.85 -3.13
CA ILE A 83 14.21 -0.11 -2.14
C ILE A 83 15.49 0.46 -1.51
N PRO A 84 15.55 0.64 -0.17
CA PRO A 84 16.79 1.00 0.49
C PRO A 84 17.83 -0.09 0.25
N THR A 85 18.91 0.24 -0.44
CA THR A 85 20.08 -0.63 -0.50
C THR A 85 20.84 -0.44 0.80
N ASN A 86 20.54 -1.24 1.82
CA ASN A 86 21.43 -1.37 2.97
C ASN A 86 22.69 -2.14 2.52
N VAL A 87 23.58 -1.47 1.78
CA VAL A 87 24.97 -1.92 1.67
C VAL A 87 25.69 -1.39 2.89
N THR A 88 25.39 -1.98 4.03
CA THR A 88 26.30 -2.00 5.17
C THR A 88 26.86 -3.42 5.21
N ALA A 89 28.16 -3.53 4.95
CA ALA A 89 28.90 -4.78 4.99
C ALA A 89 28.96 -5.32 6.42
N ASP A 90 27.88 -5.87 6.95
CA ASP A 90 27.90 -6.92 7.97
C ASP A 90 26.47 -7.38 8.30
N SER A 91 26.07 -8.50 7.70
CA SER A 91 25.25 -9.55 8.31
C SER A 91 24.91 -10.56 7.22
N ALA A 92 25.57 -11.70 7.34
CA ALA A 92 25.37 -12.87 6.50
C ALA A 92 23.90 -13.33 6.52
N HIS A 93 23.50 -13.95 5.41
CA HIS A 93 22.19 -14.54 5.10
C HIS A 93 21.09 -13.58 4.64
N ARG A 94 21.19 -13.13 3.39
CA ARG A 94 20.38 -13.63 2.26
C ARG A 94 20.76 -12.88 0.99
N ASP A 95 21.76 -13.40 0.30
CA ASP A 95 21.96 -13.12 -1.12
C ASP A 95 21.07 -14.06 -1.94
N ARG A 96 20.14 -13.49 -2.71
CA ARG A 96 19.77 -13.94 -4.06
C ARG A 96 19.22 -12.74 -4.86
N SER A 97 20.13 -11.96 -5.46
CA SER A 97 20.14 -11.38 -6.83
C SER A 97 18.85 -10.75 -7.46
N PRO A 98 18.95 -10.07 -8.63
CA PRO A 98 18.73 -8.64 -8.77
C PRO A 98 17.33 -8.24 -9.25
N ALA A 99 16.95 -6.99 -8.90
CA ALA A 99 15.98 -6.12 -9.56
C ALA A 99 14.95 -6.79 -10.50
N LEU A 100 13.81 -7.20 -9.93
CA LEU A 100 12.60 -7.46 -10.70
C LEU A 100 11.79 -6.16 -10.78
N SER A 101 11.79 -5.52 -11.95
CA SER A 101 10.68 -4.64 -12.33
C SER A 101 9.45 -5.53 -12.51
N ALA A 102 8.60 -5.60 -11.49
CA ALA A 102 7.30 -6.21 -11.65
C ALA A 102 6.37 -5.17 -12.29
N THR A 103 6.35 -5.13 -13.63
CA THR A 103 5.12 -4.73 -14.34
C THR A 103 4.16 -5.90 -14.19
N GLY A 104 3.24 -5.80 -13.24
CA GLY A 104 2.19 -6.75 -12.99
C GLY A 104 0.88 -6.00 -12.75
N VAL A 105 -0.16 -6.47 -13.46
CA VAL A 105 -1.52 -5.93 -13.63
C VAL A 105 -2.14 -5.33 -12.37
#